data_AF-A0A661SR65-F1
#
_entry.id   AF-A0A661SR65-F1
#
_cell.length_a   1.000
_cell.length_b   1.000
_cell.length_c   1.000
_cell.angle_alpha   90.00
_cell.angle_beta   90.00
_cell.angle_gamma   90.00
#
_symmetry.space_group_name_H-M   'P 1'
#
loop_
_entity.id
_entity.type
_entity.pdbx_description
1 polymer ?
#
loop_
_entity_poly.entity_id
_entity_poly.type
_entity_poly.pdbx_seq_one_letter_code
_entity_poly.pdbx_strand_id
1 'polypeptide(L)'
;VSPLEFNGRDDSIFQAYNSKKQKFMEYVEYHGTYADIPVDEIVAAWKNAYSRDRVRKWINAFEQSGGRSAHHFDKEEITKS
;
A
#
# COMPACT_ATOMS: atom_id res chain seq x y z
N VAL A 1 2.05 13.13 -13.47
CA VAL A 1 1.36 13.97 -12.46
C VAL A 1 2.43 14.69 -11.67
N SER A 2 2.21 15.91 -11.22
CA SER A 2 3.18 16.56 -10.34
C SER A 2 3.30 15.76 -9.03
N PRO A 3 4.51 15.63 -8.44
CA PRO A 3 4.68 15.02 -7.14
C PRO A 3 3.70 15.63 -6.12
N LEU A 4 3.18 14.79 -5.25
CA LEU A 4 2.32 15.23 -4.17
C LEU A 4 3.17 15.71 -3.00
N GLU A 5 2.87 16.90 -2.49
CA GLU A 5 3.56 17.42 -1.31
C GLU A 5 3.10 16.67 -0.06
N PHE A 6 4.06 16.27 0.77
CA PHE A 6 3.82 15.67 2.07
C PHE A 6 4.53 16.49 3.14
N ASN A 7 3.78 17.31 3.86
CA ASN A 7 4.30 18.17 4.92
C ASN A 7 4.19 17.55 6.33
N GLY A 8 3.67 16.33 6.43
CA GLY A 8 3.46 15.61 7.68
C GLY A 8 2.39 16.21 8.60
N ARG A 9 1.59 17.19 8.14
CA ARG A 9 0.53 17.85 8.92
C ARG A 9 -0.82 17.79 8.23
N ASP A 10 -0.83 18.09 6.94
CA ASP A 10 -2.04 18.12 6.13
C ASP A 10 -2.19 16.81 5.34
N ASP A 11 -3.42 16.50 4.95
CA ASP A 11 -3.73 15.31 4.17
C ASP A 11 -3.05 15.35 2.80
N SER A 12 -2.36 14.27 2.46
CA SER A 12 -1.69 14.09 1.18
C SER A 12 -2.55 13.18 0.30
N ILE A 13 -3.54 13.78 -0.37
CA ILE A 13 -4.50 13.08 -1.24
C ILE A 13 -4.01 13.08 -2.70
N PHE A 14 -4.03 11.92 -3.36
CA PHE A 14 -3.63 11.77 -4.75
C PHE A 14 -4.56 12.51 -5.71
N GLN A 15 -3.98 13.08 -6.78
CA GLN A 15 -4.76 13.88 -7.73
C GLN A 15 -5.63 12.98 -8.61
N ALA A 16 -6.92 13.30 -8.72
CA ALA A 16 -7.86 12.55 -9.55
C ALA A 16 -7.56 12.65 -11.06
N TYR A 17 -6.89 13.73 -11.50
CA TYR A 17 -6.58 14.00 -12.89
C TYR A 17 -5.10 14.34 -13.10
N ASN A 18 -4.59 14.02 -14.29
CA ASN A 18 -3.25 14.41 -14.70
C ASN A 18 -3.19 15.83 -15.31
N SER A 19 -1.98 16.30 -15.65
CA SER A 19 -1.76 17.62 -16.26
C SER A 19 -2.44 17.80 -17.64
N LYS A 20 -2.83 16.70 -18.29
CA LYS A 20 -3.60 16.68 -19.55
C LYS A 20 -5.12 16.54 -19.31
N LYS A 21 -5.59 16.69 -18.06
CA LYS A 21 -7.00 16.53 -17.64
C LYS A 21 -7.60 15.14 -17.88
N GLN A 22 -6.76 14.10 -17.96
CA GLN A 22 -7.23 12.71 -18.06
C GLN A 22 -7.34 12.11 -16.66
N LYS A 23 -8.34 11.24 -16.44
CA LYS A 23 -8.55 10.54 -15.16
C LYS A 23 -7.29 9.72 -14.84
N PHE A 24 -6.73 9.95 -13.67
CA PHE A 24 -5.50 9.31 -13.20
C PHE A 24 -5.80 8.35 -12.04
N MET A 25 -6.55 8.80 -11.04
CA MET A 25 -6.90 8.03 -9.84
C MET A 25 -8.35 8.31 -9.44
N GLU A 26 -8.97 7.33 -8.78
CA GLU A 26 -10.29 7.45 -8.17
C GLU A 26 -10.30 6.71 -6.83
N TYR A 27 -10.82 7.36 -5.81
CA TYR A 27 -11.07 6.74 -4.51
C TYR A 27 -12.42 6.02 -4.59
N VAL A 28 -12.37 4.69 -4.57
CA VAL A 28 -13.57 3.84 -4.72
C VAL A 28 -14.29 3.65 -3.39
N GLU A 29 -13.54 3.44 -2.32
CA GLU A 29 -14.08 3.16 -0.99
C GLU A 29 -13.15 3.71 0.09
N TYR A 30 -13.73 4.23 1.17
CA TYR A 30 -13.01 4.69 2.35
C TYR A 30 -13.19 3.70 3.49
N HIS A 31 -12.09 3.14 3.98
CA HIS A 31 -12.08 2.10 5.01
C HIS A 31 -11.87 2.63 6.44
N GLY A 32 -11.89 3.95 6.66
CA GLY A 32 -11.74 4.58 7.98
C GLY A 32 -10.35 5.15 8.27
N THR A 33 -10.23 5.79 9.43
CA THR A 33 -8.97 6.30 10.00
C THR A 33 -8.69 5.56 11.30
N TYR A 34 -7.45 5.09 11.47
CA TYR A 34 -7.04 4.26 12.59
C TYR A 34 -5.84 4.92 13.30
N ALA A 35 -5.78 4.76 14.62
CA ALA A 35 -4.67 5.29 15.42
C ALA A 35 -3.38 4.46 15.28
N ASP A 36 -3.52 3.18 14.91
CA ASP A 36 -2.44 2.23 14.64
C ASP A 36 -2.84 1.36 13.43
N ILE A 37 -1.95 0.47 12.98
CA ILE A 37 -2.18 -0.38 11.80
C ILE A 37 -3.23 -1.46 12.09
N PRO A 38 -4.37 -1.47 11.37
CA PRO A 38 -5.44 -2.45 11.53
C PRO A 38 -5.09 -3.78 10.84
N VAL A 39 -4.11 -4.51 11.39
CA VAL A 39 -3.55 -5.72 10.76
C VAL A 39 -4.62 -6.80 10.55
N ASP A 40 -5.52 -6.99 11.52
CA ASP A 40 -6.55 -8.02 11.45
C ASP A 40 -7.55 -7.75 10.32
N GLU A 41 -8.00 -6.51 10.16
CA GLU A 41 -8.88 -6.11 9.05
C GLU A 41 -8.19 -6.29 7.69
N ILE A 42 -6.93 -5.88 7.57
CA ILE A 42 -6.14 -6.03 6.33
C ILE A 42 -6.03 -7.52 5.94
N VAL A 43 -5.66 -8.37 6.90
CA VAL A 43 -5.50 -9.82 6.66
C VAL A 43 -6.84 -10.47 6.35
N ALA A 44 -7.93 -10.04 6.98
CA ALA A 44 -9.28 -10.52 6.67
C ALA A 44 -9.69 -10.15 5.24
N ALA A 45 -9.46 -8.90 4.82
CA ALA A 45 -9.73 -8.44 3.46
C ALA A 45 -8.94 -9.25 2.41
N TRP A 46 -7.66 -9.53 2.67
CA TRP A 46 -6.84 -10.34 1.75
C TRP A 46 -7.32 -11.78 1.64
N LYS A 47 -7.77 -12.39 2.75
CA LYS A 47 -8.34 -13.74 2.71
C LYS A 47 -9.60 -13.80 1.84
N ASN A 48 -10.39 -12.72 1.82
CA ASN A 48 -11.57 -12.60 0.98
C ASN A 48 -11.19 -12.37 -0.50
N ALA A 49 -10.21 -11.50 -0.78
CA ALA A 49 -9.81 -11.16 -2.14
C ALA A 49 -8.97 -12.27 -2.83
N TYR A 50 -8.09 -12.94 -2.09
CA TYR A 50 -7.06 -13.82 -2.64
C TYR A 50 -7.14 -15.27 -2.19
N SER A 51 -8.15 -15.64 -1.39
CA SER A 51 -8.31 -16.92 -0.68
C SER A 51 -7.40 -17.11 0.54
N ARG A 52 -7.91 -17.87 1.53
CA ARG A 52 -7.21 -18.15 2.79
C ARG A 52 -5.90 -18.92 2.59
N ASP A 53 -5.89 -19.89 1.68
CA ASP A 53 -4.72 -20.74 1.47
C ASP A 53 -3.55 -19.97 0.87
N ARG A 54 -3.82 -19.04 -0.05
CA ARG A 54 -2.80 -18.17 -0.65
C ARG A 54 -2.20 -17.24 0.40
N VAL A 55 -3.04 -16.59 1.20
CA VAL A 55 -2.57 -15.70 2.28
C VAL A 55 -1.76 -16.48 3.31
N ARG A 56 -2.19 -17.69 3.68
CA ARG A 56 -1.43 -18.56 4.59
C ARG A 56 -0.04 -18.89 4.05
N LYS A 57 0.09 -19.20 2.76
CA LYS A 57 1.39 -19.47 2.14
C LYS A 57 2.33 -18.26 2.24
N TRP A 58 1.82 -17.04 2.04
CA TRP A 58 2.62 -15.82 2.19
C TRP A 58 3.10 -15.61 3.62
N ILE A 59 2.21 -15.77 4.61
CA ILE A 59 2.56 -15.67 6.04
C ILE A 59 3.66 -16.68 6.39
N ASN A 60 3.47 -17.95 6.01
CA ASN A 60 4.45 -18.99 6.31
C ASN A 60 5.82 -18.72 5.64
N ALA A 61 5.82 -18.18 4.41
CA ALA A 61 7.06 -17.83 3.71
C ALA A 61 7.81 -16.68 4.41
N PHE A 62 7.08 -15.67 4.91
CA PHE A 62 7.65 -14.56 5.68
C PHE A 62 8.21 -15.01 7.05
N GLU A 63 7.52 -15.92 7.73
CA GLU A 63 8.00 -16.50 8.98
C GLU A 63 9.30 -17.31 8.76
N GLN A 64 9.36 -18.10 7.66
CA GLN A 64 10.54 -18.86 7.28
C GLN A 64 11.74 -18.00 6.91
N SER A 65 11.53 -16.77 6.40
CA SER A 65 12.61 -15.83 6.14
C SER A 65 13.13 -15.14 7.42
N GLY A 66 12.58 -15.48 8.59
CA GLY A 66 12.97 -14.91 9.88
C GLY A 66 12.60 -13.43 10.01
N GLY A 67 11.51 -13.01 9.36
CA GLY A 67 11.07 -11.61 9.33
C GLY A 67 11.95 -10.70 8.49
N ARG A 68 12.92 -11.26 7.75
CA ARG A 68 13.68 -10.50 6.75
C ARG A 68 12.85 -10.43 5.48
N SER A 69 12.53 -9.22 5.05
CA SER A 69 11.98 -8.99 3.71
C SER A 69 12.95 -9.54 2.68
N ALA A 70 12.46 -10.32 1.71
CA ALA A 70 13.25 -10.70 0.53
C ALA A 70 13.61 -9.48 -0.34
N HIS A 71 12.86 -8.38 -0.17
CA HIS A 71 13.10 -7.10 -0.83
C HIS A 71 14.01 -6.23 0.04
N HIS A 72 15.23 -6.01 -0.46
CA HIS A 72 16.13 -4.97 0.03
C HIS A 72 15.65 -3.61 -0.46
N PHE A 73 14.60 -3.08 0.16
CA PHE A 73 14.06 -1.75 -0.15
C PHE A 73 15.14 -0.66 -0.05
N ASP A 74 16.11 -0.84 0.85
CA ASP A 74 17.28 0.02 1.04
C ASP A 74 18.22 0.11 -0.18
N LYS A 75 18.11 -0.84 -1.12
CA LYS A 75 18.96 -0.92 -2.32
C LYS A 75 18.22 -0.58 -3.60
N GLU A 76 16.95 -0.19 -3.51
CA GLU A 76 16.19 0.22 -4.69
C GLU A 76 16.60 1.64 -5.10
N GLU A 77 17.10 1.78 -6.33
CA GLU A 77 17.45 3.08 -6.90
C GLU A 77 16.17 3.87 -7.20
N ILE A 78 15.99 5.02 -6.54
CA ILE A 78 14.87 5.92 -6.83
C ILE A 78 15.15 6.58 -8.17
N THR A 79 14.55 6.07 -9.26
CA THR A 79 14.57 6.76 -10.55
C THR A 79 13.70 8.02 -10.45
N LYS A 80 14.35 9.16 -10.21
CA LYS A 80 13.73 10.47 -10.44
C LYS A 80 13.64 10.69 -11.95
N SER A 81 12.41 10.68 -12.48
CA SER A 81 12.11 11.14 -13.85
C SER A 81 11.44 12.50 -13.83
#